data_AF-A0A963DDC8-F1
#
_entry.id   AF-A0A963DDC8-F1
#
_cell.length_a   1.000
_cell.length_b   1.000
_cell.length_c   1.000
_cell.angle_alpha   90.00
_cell.angle_beta   90.00
_cell.angle_gamma   90.00
#
_symmetry.space_group_name_H-M   'P 1'
#
loop_
_entity.id
_entity.type
_entity.pdbx_description
1 polymer ?
#
loop_
_entity_poly.entity_id
_entity_poly.type
_entity_poly.pdbx_seq_one_letter_code
_entity_poly.pdbx_strand_id
1 'polypeptide(L)'
;MTDDKRDRYLENLRGEIDGASLYRALAEAEPDPKLAEVYGRLAAVEDSHAEYWKRQLAKLGAHTRGLKPGFRSRGLAFLARRFGPSFVLPAISALEHADSGTYDKQPEAVAGGLPQAERSHARILAAITGPASGLEGSSIARL
;
A
#
# COMPACT_ATOMS: atom_id res chain seq x y z
N MET A 1 -24.14 -7.15 -14.55
CA MET A 1 -23.94 -7.03 -13.09
C MET A 1 -22.76 -7.84 -12.57
N THR A 2 -22.48 -9.05 -13.08
CA THR A 2 -21.31 -9.86 -12.69
C THR A 2 -19.99 -9.36 -13.29
N ASP A 3 -20.03 -8.82 -14.51
CA ASP A 3 -18.84 -8.28 -15.18
C ASP A 3 -18.32 -7.01 -14.48
N ASP A 4 -19.21 -6.12 -14.04
CA ASP A 4 -18.87 -4.95 -13.21
C ASP A 4 -18.16 -5.32 -11.88
N LYS A 5 -18.60 -6.41 -11.23
CA LYS A 5 -17.91 -6.93 -10.04
C LYS A 5 -16.54 -7.51 -10.38
N ARG A 6 -16.43 -8.26 -11.48
CA ARG A 6 -15.17 -8.88 -11.92
C ARG A 6 -14.14 -7.80 -12.26
N ASP A 7 -14.54 -6.78 -13.01
CA ASP A 7 -13.66 -5.69 -13.42
C ASP A 7 -13.17 -4.91 -12.21
N ARG A 8 -14.07 -4.56 -11.28
CA ARG A 8 -13.68 -3.93 -10.01
C ARG A 8 -12.70 -4.78 -9.21
N TYR A 9 -12.89 -6.09 -9.11
CA TYR A 9 -11.96 -6.95 -8.37
C TYR A 9 -10.60 -7.08 -9.07
N LEU A 10 -10.57 -7.04 -10.41
CA LEU A 10 -9.33 -6.99 -11.17
C LEU A 10 -8.58 -5.67 -10.96
N GLU A 11 -9.31 -4.56 -10.85
CA GLU A 11 -8.73 -3.26 -10.48
C GLU A 11 -8.17 -3.28 -9.06
N ASN A 12 -8.94 -3.76 -8.08
CA ASN A 12 -8.46 -3.93 -6.70
C ASN A 12 -7.19 -4.79 -6.67
N LEU A 13 -7.22 -5.98 -7.30
CA LEU A 13 -6.06 -6.87 -7.36
C LEU A 13 -4.82 -6.21 -7.99
N ARG A 14 -5.02 -5.37 -9.00
CA ARG A 14 -3.92 -4.62 -9.61
C ARG A 14 -3.38 -3.53 -8.70
N GLY A 15 -4.25 -2.86 -7.93
CA GLY A 15 -3.85 -1.94 -6.86
C GLY A 15 -2.91 -2.62 -5.85
N GLU A 16 -3.32 -3.77 -5.32
CA GLU A 16 -2.51 -4.51 -4.33
C GLU A 16 -1.15 -4.97 -4.89
N ILE A 17 -1.12 -5.43 -6.15
CA ILE A 17 0.14 -5.83 -6.80
C ILE A 17 1.07 -4.61 -7.00
N ASP A 18 0.50 -3.46 -7.34
CA ASP A 18 1.23 -2.21 -7.51
C ASP A 18 1.78 -1.70 -6.17
N GLY A 19 0.99 -1.74 -5.10
CA GLY A 19 1.38 -1.38 -3.73
C GLY A 19 2.49 -2.29 -3.21
N ALA A 20 2.30 -3.61 -3.30
CA ALA A 20 3.33 -4.58 -2.92
C ALA A 20 4.66 -4.37 -3.67
N SER A 21 4.60 -4.07 -4.97
CA SER A 21 5.81 -3.80 -5.76
C SER A 21 6.49 -2.49 -5.35
N LEU A 22 5.72 -1.47 -5.01
CA LEU A 22 6.23 -0.18 -4.61
C LEU A 22 6.91 -0.26 -3.23
N TYR A 23 6.24 -0.84 -2.24
CA TYR A 23 6.81 -1.00 -0.90
C TYR A 23 8.08 -1.85 -0.90
N ARG A 24 8.16 -2.93 -1.71
CA ARG A 24 9.43 -3.66 -1.88
C ARG A 24 10.55 -2.77 -2.44
N ALA A 25 10.24 -1.94 -3.43
CA ALA A 25 11.23 -1.03 -4.00
C ALA A 25 11.69 0.05 -3.00
N LEU A 26 10.80 0.51 -2.12
CA LEU A 26 11.18 1.38 -1.01
C LEU A 26 12.07 0.64 -0.02
N ALA A 27 11.70 -0.58 0.38
CA ALA A 27 12.50 -1.41 1.29
C ALA A 27 13.93 -1.67 0.75
N GLU A 28 14.05 -1.95 -0.56
CA GLU A 28 15.35 -2.16 -1.22
C GLU A 28 16.21 -0.88 -1.29
N ALA A 29 15.57 0.28 -1.39
CA ALA A 29 16.25 1.56 -1.57
C ALA A 29 16.53 2.31 -0.25
N GLU A 30 15.91 1.89 0.85
CA GLU A 30 15.98 2.55 2.16
C GLU A 30 17.27 2.19 2.90
N PRO A 31 18.13 3.18 3.25
CA PRO A 31 19.35 2.93 4.01
C PRO A 31 19.13 2.54 5.48
N ASP A 32 18.06 3.02 6.13
CA ASP A 32 17.76 2.64 7.51
C ASP A 32 17.12 1.23 7.55
N PRO A 33 17.80 0.22 8.13
CA PRO A 33 17.29 -1.15 8.16
C PRO A 33 15.94 -1.28 8.87
N LYS A 34 15.62 -0.38 9.83
CA LYS A 34 14.32 -0.40 10.53
C LYS A 34 13.20 0.07 9.61
N LEU A 35 13.44 1.13 8.83
CA LEU A 35 12.46 1.61 7.86
C LEU A 35 12.31 0.65 6.68
N ALA A 36 13.41 0.07 6.21
CA ALA A 36 13.40 -0.99 5.21
C ALA A 36 12.53 -2.18 5.66
N GLU A 37 12.66 -2.61 6.92
CA GLU A 37 11.81 -3.65 7.48
C GLU A 37 10.33 -3.25 7.51
N VAL A 38 10.00 -2.01 7.89
CA VAL A 38 8.62 -1.50 7.88
C VAL A 38 8.02 -1.55 6.48
N TYR A 39 8.75 -1.08 5.45
CA TYR A 39 8.31 -1.19 4.07
C TYR A 39 8.15 -2.65 3.61
N GLY A 40 9.07 -3.54 4.02
CA GLY A 40 8.95 -4.97 3.75
C GLY A 40 7.68 -5.60 4.36
N ARG A 41 7.31 -5.19 5.58
CA ARG A 41 6.07 -5.62 6.22
C ARG A 41 4.83 -5.10 5.51
N LEU A 42 4.83 -3.83 5.07
CA LEU A 42 3.74 -3.26 4.26
C LEU A 42 3.56 -4.05 2.96
N ALA A 43 4.64 -4.36 2.25
CA ALA A 43 4.59 -5.19 1.04
C ALA A 43 3.95 -6.57 1.27
N ALA A 44 4.21 -7.21 2.41
CA ALA A 44 3.63 -8.50 2.75
C ALA A 44 2.12 -8.43 3.06
N VAL A 45 1.65 -7.29 3.57
CA VAL A 45 0.21 -7.04 3.77
C VAL A 45 -0.49 -6.90 2.42
N GLU A 46 0.05 -6.09 1.52
CA GLU A 46 -0.45 -5.95 0.14
C GLU A 46 -0.49 -7.29 -0.61
N ASP A 47 0.53 -8.16 -0.44
CA ASP A 47 0.50 -9.52 -1.00
C ASP A 47 -0.68 -10.33 -0.46
N SER A 48 -1.00 -10.18 0.83
CA SER A 48 -2.12 -10.87 1.46
C SER A 48 -3.47 -10.39 0.94
N HIS A 49 -3.59 -9.08 0.68
CA HIS A 49 -4.76 -8.51 0.01
C HIS A 49 -4.86 -8.97 -1.46
N ALA A 50 -3.76 -9.02 -2.19
CA ALA A 50 -3.74 -9.55 -3.56
C ALA A 50 -4.24 -11.00 -3.59
N GLU A 51 -3.78 -11.84 -2.66
CA GLU A 51 -4.28 -13.21 -2.52
C GLU A 51 -5.77 -13.26 -2.14
N TYR A 52 -6.24 -12.32 -1.33
CA TYR A 52 -7.67 -12.18 -1.02
C TYR A 52 -8.49 -11.93 -2.30
N TRP A 53 -8.10 -10.96 -3.12
CA TRP A 53 -8.81 -10.65 -4.37
C TRP A 53 -8.71 -11.76 -5.40
N LYS A 54 -7.56 -12.46 -5.50
CA LYS A 54 -7.45 -13.68 -6.34
C LYS A 54 -8.47 -14.74 -5.93
N ARG A 55 -8.67 -14.97 -4.63
CA ARG A 55 -9.70 -15.90 -4.14
C ARG A 55 -11.12 -15.44 -4.47
N GLN A 56 -11.42 -14.15 -4.37
CA GLN A 56 -12.75 -13.63 -4.74
C GLN A 56 -12.99 -13.75 -6.25
N LEU A 57 -12.00 -13.45 -7.09
CA LEU A 57 -12.06 -13.61 -8.54
C LEU A 57 -12.23 -15.08 -8.96
N ALA A 58 -11.56 -16.01 -8.28
CA ALA A 58 -11.73 -17.44 -8.52
C ALA A 58 -13.17 -17.92 -8.27
N LYS A 59 -13.86 -17.39 -7.25
CA LYS A 59 -15.29 -17.68 -7.00
C LYS A 59 -16.20 -17.19 -8.13
N LEU A 60 -15.76 -16.19 -8.89
CA LEU A 60 -16.45 -15.67 -10.07
C LEU A 60 -16.02 -16.36 -11.38
N GLY A 61 -15.23 -17.44 -11.29
CA GLY A 61 -14.71 -18.18 -12.44
C GLY A 61 -13.60 -17.46 -13.22
N ALA A 62 -13.03 -16.38 -12.69
CA ALA A 62 -11.98 -15.62 -13.37
C ALA A 62 -10.58 -16.20 -13.07
N HIS A 63 -9.73 -16.24 -14.10
CA HIS A 63 -8.32 -16.61 -13.96
C HIS A 63 -7.45 -15.37 -13.82
N THR A 64 -6.60 -15.31 -12.80
CA THR A 64 -5.79 -14.14 -12.44
C THR A 64 -4.29 -14.32 -12.71
N ARG A 65 -3.90 -15.39 -13.43
CA ARG A 65 -2.49 -15.66 -13.74
C ARG A 65 -1.90 -14.53 -14.58
N GLY A 66 -0.74 -14.04 -14.15
CA GLY A 66 0.10 -13.14 -14.96
C GLY A 66 -0.18 -11.64 -14.82
N LEU A 67 -1.01 -11.21 -13.87
CA LEU A 67 -1.10 -9.78 -13.52
C LEU A 67 0.25 -9.30 -12.99
N LYS A 68 0.81 -8.29 -13.65
CA LYS A 68 2.10 -7.66 -13.33
C LYS A 68 1.85 -6.23 -12.83
N PRO A 69 2.79 -5.65 -12.08
CA PRO A 69 2.70 -4.25 -11.69
C PRO A 69 2.57 -3.34 -12.92
N GLY A 70 1.69 -2.35 -12.80
CA GLY A 70 1.44 -1.32 -13.80
C GLY A 70 2.67 -0.44 -14.05
N PHE A 71 2.66 0.26 -15.17
CA PHE A 71 3.77 1.15 -15.57
C PHE A 71 4.05 2.24 -14.52
N ARG A 72 3.01 2.73 -13.84
CA ARG A 72 3.11 3.77 -12.81
C ARG A 72 3.89 3.27 -11.60
N SER A 73 3.51 2.13 -11.02
CA SER A 73 4.24 1.51 -9.91
C SER A 73 5.70 1.21 -10.29
N ARG A 74 5.92 0.70 -11.51
CA ARG A 74 7.27 0.46 -12.03
C ARG A 74 8.12 1.73 -12.14
N GLY A 75 7.51 2.85 -12.56
CA GLY A 75 8.17 4.16 -12.62
C GLY A 75 8.53 4.70 -11.24
N LEU A 76 7.60 4.68 -10.28
CA LEU A 76 7.85 5.10 -8.90
C LEU A 76 8.92 4.22 -8.24
N ALA A 77 8.87 2.91 -8.43
CA ALA A 77 9.89 1.99 -7.95
C ALA A 77 11.28 2.29 -8.54
N PHE A 78 11.35 2.65 -9.83
CA PHE A 78 12.62 3.07 -10.46
C PHE A 78 13.14 4.37 -9.84
N LEU A 79 12.28 5.36 -9.62
CA LEU A 79 12.66 6.64 -9.02
C LEU A 79 13.09 6.47 -7.55
N ALA A 80 12.40 5.64 -6.78
CA ALA A 80 12.77 5.28 -5.42
C ALA A 80 14.18 4.68 -5.36
N ARG A 81 14.48 3.70 -6.22
CA ARG A 81 15.81 3.09 -6.29
C ARG A 81 16.90 4.05 -6.77
N ARG A 82 16.55 5.07 -7.56
CA ARG A 82 17.53 6.00 -8.14
C ARG A 82 17.83 7.19 -7.23
N PHE A 83 16.82 7.72 -6.55
CA PHE A 83 16.88 8.98 -5.80
C PHE A 83 16.57 8.82 -4.31
N GLY A 84 16.22 7.61 -3.87
CA GLY A 84 15.83 7.29 -2.52
C GLY A 84 14.31 7.36 -2.30
N PRO A 85 13.79 6.70 -1.24
CA PRO A 85 12.37 6.71 -0.86
C PRO A 85 11.77 8.11 -0.75
N SER A 86 12.46 9.04 -0.06
CA SER A 86 11.97 10.39 0.20
C SER A 86 11.58 11.19 -1.04
N PHE A 87 12.20 10.88 -2.20
CA PHE A 87 11.87 11.52 -3.47
C PHE A 87 10.46 11.18 -3.97
N VAL A 88 9.98 9.97 -3.70
CA VAL A 88 8.69 9.48 -4.19
C VAL A 88 7.57 9.54 -3.14
N LEU A 89 7.91 9.68 -1.84
CA LEU A 89 6.93 9.70 -0.76
C LEU A 89 5.77 10.70 -0.95
N PRO A 90 5.97 11.94 -1.47
CA PRO A 90 4.85 12.84 -1.73
C PRO A 90 3.86 12.30 -2.77
N ALA A 91 4.37 11.67 -3.85
CA ALA A 91 3.53 11.07 -4.87
C ALA A 91 2.77 9.85 -4.33
N ILE A 92 3.43 9.03 -3.51
CA ILE A 92 2.82 7.87 -2.85
C ILE A 92 1.72 8.33 -1.89
N SER A 93 2.02 9.31 -1.03
CA SER A 93 1.04 9.85 -0.08
C SER A 93 -0.19 10.42 -0.79
N ALA A 94 -0.03 11.06 -1.96
CA ALA A 94 -1.16 11.55 -2.73
C ALA A 94 -2.02 10.41 -3.31
N LEU A 95 -1.40 9.31 -3.74
CA LEU A 95 -2.09 8.12 -4.23
C LEU A 95 -2.88 7.44 -3.11
N GLU A 96 -2.23 7.18 -1.98
CA GLU A 96 -2.87 6.61 -0.77
C GLU A 96 -4.07 7.44 -0.31
N HIS A 97 -3.98 8.77 -0.41
CA HIS A 97 -5.09 9.65 -0.07
C HIS A 97 -6.24 9.56 -1.08
N ALA A 98 -5.93 9.48 -2.39
CA ALA A 98 -6.93 9.34 -3.44
C ALA A 98 -7.65 7.98 -3.39
N ASP A 99 -6.94 6.93 -3.00
CA ASP A 99 -7.46 5.57 -2.89
C ASP A 99 -8.14 5.33 -1.51
N SER A 100 -8.06 6.29 -0.59
CA SER A 100 -8.62 6.18 0.76
C SER A 100 -10.13 5.95 0.75
N GLY A 101 -10.58 4.95 1.52
CA GLY A 101 -11.99 4.59 1.64
C GLY A 101 -12.59 3.85 0.43
N THR A 102 -11.78 3.50 -0.58
CA THR A 102 -12.23 2.67 -1.72
C THR A 102 -12.85 1.34 -1.27
N TYR A 103 -12.31 0.75 -0.21
CA TYR A 103 -12.81 -0.51 0.34
C TYR A 103 -14.00 -0.37 1.30
N ASP A 104 -14.26 0.80 1.86
CA ASP A 104 -15.37 1.00 2.81
C ASP A 104 -16.74 0.75 2.16
N LYS A 105 -16.83 0.91 0.83
CA LYS A 105 -18.07 0.72 0.05
C LYS A 105 -18.19 -0.68 -0.57
N GLN A 106 -17.21 -1.56 -0.34
CA GLN A 106 -17.18 -2.90 -0.92
C GLN A 106 -17.44 -3.95 0.17
N PRO A 107 -18.64 -4.58 0.22
CA PRO A 107 -18.98 -5.54 1.27
C PRO A 107 -17.97 -6.67 1.41
N GLU A 108 -17.43 -7.13 0.27
CA GLU A 108 -16.42 -8.18 0.25
C GLU A 108 -15.09 -7.69 0.85
N ALA A 109 -14.67 -6.45 0.58
CA ALA A 109 -13.45 -5.90 1.20
C ALA A 109 -13.61 -5.70 2.71
N VAL A 110 -14.77 -5.20 3.16
CA VAL A 110 -15.12 -5.05 4.57
C VAL A 110 -15.09 -6.40 5.30
N ALA A 111 -15.69 -7.44 4.70
CA ALA A 111 -15.67 -8.79 5.27
C ALA A 111 -14.25 -9.39 5.33
N GLY A 112 -13.34 -8.95 4.45
CA GLY A 112 -11.93 -9.32 4.46
C GLY A 112 -11.06 -8.52 5.43
N GLY A 113 -11.59 -7.46 6.06
CA GLY A 113 -10.85 -6.60 6.97
C GLY A 113 -9.89 -5.60 6.29
N LEU A 114 -9.97 -5.45 4.97
CA LEU A 114 -9.07 -4.57 4.19
C LEU A 114 -9.14 -3.11 4.64
N PRO A 115 -10.33 -2.50 4.90
CA PRO A 115 -10.37 -1.11 5.33
C PRO A 115 -9.59 -0.80 6.62
N GLN A 116 -9.55 -1.74 7.56
CA GLN A 116 -8.78 -1.58 8.79
C GLN A 116 -7.27 -1.65 8.51
N ALA A 117 -6.85 -2.53 7.59
CA ALA A 117 -5.47 -2.61 7.13
C ALA A 117 -5.01 -1.31 6.44
N GLU A 118 -5.81 -0.77 5.51
CA GLU A 118 -5.49 0.50 4.82
C GLU A 118 -5.35 1.68 5.77
N ARG A 119 -6.25 1.79 6.76
CA ARG A 119 -6.11 2.81 7.81
C ARG A 119 -4.85 2.63 8.65
N SER A 120 -4.35 1.40 8.77
CA SER A 120 -3.06 1.15 9.41
C SER A 120 -1.90 1.58 8.51
N HIS A 121 -1.94 1.31 7.20
CA HIS A 121 -0.94 1.77 6.23
C HIS A 121 -0.77 3.28 6.29
N ALA A 122 -1.87 4.02 6.16
CA ALA A 122 -1.86 5.48 6.19
C ALA A 122 -1.25 6.05 7.48
N ARG A 123 -1.52 5.42 8.64
CA ARG A 123 -0.93 5.84 9.93
C ARG A 123 0.57 5.57 10.00
N ILE A 124 1.02 4.43 9.49
CA ILE A 124 2.45 4.08 9.45
C ILE A 124 3.19 5.05 8.52
N LEU A 125 2.67 5.29 7.31
CA LEU A 125 3.25 6.25 6.38
C LEU A 125 3.28 7.67 6.97
N ALA A 126 2.20 8.12 7.59
CA ALA A 126 2.17 9.41 8.26
C ALA A 126 3.21 9.54 9.38
N ALA A 127 3.50 8.45 10.11
CA ALA A 127 4.55 8.44 11.13
C ALA A 127 5.97 8.47 10.53
N ILE A 128 6.17 7.92 9.33
CA ILE A 128 7.45 7.96 8.60
C ILE A 128 7.68 9.33 7.96
N THR A 129 6.64 9.92 7.36
CA THR A 129 6.72 11.22 6.67
C THR A 129 6.57 12.42 7.60
N GLY A 130 5.96 12.21 8.77
CA GLY A 130 5.82 13.24 9.78
C GLY A 130 7.20 13.71 10.25
N PRO A 131 7.32 14.94 10.75
CA PRO A 131 8.57 15.38 11.36
C PRO A 131 8.96 14.34 12.41
N ALA A 132 10.18 13.79 12.31
CA ALA A 132 10.76 12.96 13.37
C ALA A 132 10.47 13.70 14.66
N SER A 133 9.63 13.12 15.52
CA SER A 133 9.20 13.78 16.73
C SER A 133 10.47 14.14 17.51
N GLY A 134 10.85 15.42 17.45
CA GLY A 134 11.84 16.03 18.31
C GLY A 134 11.27 16.05 19.72
N LEU A 135 11.20 14.88 20.34
CA LEU A 135 11.04 14.71 21.77
C LEU A 135 12.41 14.46 22.38
N GLU A 136 13.36 15.34 22.05
CA GLU A 136 14.43 15.67 22.98
C GLU A 136 13.89 16.75 23.93
N GLY A 137 13.53 16.29 25.14
CA GLY A 137 13.42 17.03 26.39
C GLY A 137 13.01 18.50 26.38
N SER A 138 11.71 18.80 26.45
CA SER A 138 11.17 19.95 27.22
C SER A 138 9.65 20.08 27.16
N SER A 139 8.90 19.03 27.51
CA SER A 139 7.44 19.17 27.73
C SER A 139 6.88 18.42 28.94
N ILE A 140 7.74 17.82 29.78
CA ILE A 140 7.41 17.58 31.20
C ILE A 140 7.88 18.80 32.02
N ALA A 141 7.29 19.96 31.76
CA ALA A 141 7.42 21.15 32.62
C ALA A 141 6.37 22.22 32.27
N ARG A 142 5.09 21.83 32.17
CA ARG A 142 3.88 22.65 32.41
C ARG A 142 2.70 22.02 31.68
N LEU A 143 1.91 21.23 32.39
CA LEU A 143 0.55 21.55 32.86
C LEU A 143 -0.06 20.28 33.46
#